data_AF-A0A7C0UUV0-F1
#
_entry.id   AF-A0A7C0UUV0-F1
#
_cell.length_a   1.000
_cell.length_b   1.000
_cell.length_c   1.000
_cell.angle_alpha   90.00
_cell.angle_beta   90.00
_cell.angle_gamma   90.00
#
_symmetry.space_group_name_H-M   'P 1'
#
loop_
_entity.id
_entity.type
_entity.pdbx_description
1 polymer ?
#
loop_
_entity_poly.entity_id
_entity_poly.type
_entity_poly.pdbx_seq_one_letter_code
_entity_poly.pdbx_strand_id
1 'polypeptide(L)'
;LKDSYFYNNEVYCDRVLHIGSHYLPHISTIKNVVFYNNLFHIADDPLYIGSAVNIKALLFIVTMSLDPNIAGGLMLGGNYWSKSDGTGFSQTCKDSNSDGFCDEAYAGAPGIHDHFPLVDKSKRNSGAGVGCNRDLKLQM
;
A
#
# COMPACT_ATOMS: atom_id res chain seq x y z
N LEU A 1 -5.93 -5.36 22.34
CA LEU A 1 -5.53 -4.42 21.28
C LEU A 1 -5.94 -5.05 19.95
N LYS A 2 -6.63 -4.31 19.09
CA LYS A 2 -7.10 -4.83 17.79
C LYS A 2 -6.08 -4.51 16.70
N ASP A 3 -6.08 -5.35 15.67
CA ASP A 3 -5.40 -5.07 14.41
C ASP A 3 -6.36 -4.29 13.50
N SER A 4 -5.81 -3.54 12.55
CA SER A 4 -6.57 -2.77 11.57
C SER A 4 -5.99 -3.01 10.19
N TYR A 5 -6.86 -3.28 9.23
CA TYR A 5 -6.46 -3.69 7.88
C TYR A 5 -6.85 -2.62 6.88
N PHE A 6 -5.91 -2.30 5.99
CA PHE A 6 -6.08 -1.42 4.86
C PHE A 6 -5.75 -2.22 3.62
N TYR A 7 -6.77 -2.54 2.83
CA TYR A 7 -6.61 -3.34 1.63
C TYR A 7 -7.59 -2.97 0.54
N ASN A 8 -7.22 -3.28 -0.70
CA ASN A 8 -8.01 -2.99 -1.89
C ASN A 8 -8.30 -1.49 -2.06
N ASN A 9 -7.38 -0.63 -1.61
CA ASN A 9 -7.48 0.82 -1.78
C ASN A 9 -6.60 1.28 -2.94
N GLU A 10 -7.02 2.35 -3.58
CA GLU A 10 -6.20 3.11 -4.52
C GLU A 10 -5.91 4.47 -3.90
N VAL A 11 -4.63 4.76 -3.74
CA VAL A 11 -4.10 5.84 -2.91
C VAL A 11 -3.29 6.77 -3.79
N TYR A 12 -3.82 7.96 -3.99
CA TYR A 12 -3.14 9.03 -4.71
C TYR A 12 -2.64 10.01 -3.66
N CYS A 13 -1.32 10.08 -3.43
CA CYS A 13 -0.77 10.85 -2.32
C CYS A 13 0.26 11.87 -2.78
N ASP A 14 -0.03 13.13 -2.47
CA ASP A 14 0.88 14.26 -2.61
C ASP A 14 1.47 14.73 -1.28
N ARG A 15 1.24 14.05 -0.12
CA ARG A 15 2.16 14.13 1.06
C ARG A 15 1.87 13.34 2.34
N VAL A 16 0.66 12.91 2.72
CA VAL A 16 0.47 12.19 4.02
C VAL A 16 -0.73 11.26 4.02
N LEU A 17 -0.52 10.01 4.48
CA LEU A 17 -1.58 9.10 4.90
C LEU A 17 -1.87 9.27 6.40
N HIS A 18 -3.09 9.67 6.77
CA HIS A 18 -3.51 9.81 8.17
C HIS A 18 -4.26 8.57 8.68
N ILE A 19 -3.77 7.99 9.78
CA ILE A 19 -4.42 6.88 10.49
C ILE A 19 -5.14 7.42 11.74
N GLY A 20 -6.46 7.23 11.77
CA GLY A 20 -7.35 7.72 12.84
C GLY A 20 -8.05 9.03 12.46
N SER A 21 -9.36 9.12 12.69
CA SER A 21 -10.17 10.29 12.38
C SER A 21 -10.15 11.33 13.51
N HIS A 22 -10.45 12.58 13.13
CA HIS A 22 -10.49 13.82 13.92
C HIS A 22 -11.40 13.84 15.18
N TYR A 23 -11.99 12.72 15.63
CA TYR A 23 -12.98 12.71 16.71
C TYR A 23 -12.93 11.43 17.56
N LEU A 24 -11.81 11.17 18.24
CA LEU A 24 -11.79 10.22 19.37
C LEU A 24 -11.24 10.91 20.62
N PRO A 25 -12.08 11.17 21.65
CA PRO A 25 -11.63 11.73 22.92
C PRO A 25 -10.84 10.74 23.78
N HIS A 26 -10.63 9.50 23.31
CA HIS A 26 -9.77 8.51 23.93
C HIS A 26 -8.70 8.07 22.94
N ILE A 27 -7.43 8.32 23.26
CA ILE A 27 -6.28 7.78 22.54
C ILE A 27 -6.38 6.26 22.61
N SER A 28 -6.92 5.66 21.56
CA SER A 28 -6.97 4.22 21.40
C SER A 28 -5.58 3.72 20.98
N THR A 29 -5.21 2.53 21.44
CA THR A 29 -3.99 1.86 21.00
C THR A 29 -4.36 0.77 20.00
N ILE A 30 -3.80 0.85 18.79
CA ILE A 30 -3.86 -0.17 17.76
C ILE A 30 -2.62 -1.06 17.90
N LYS A 31 -2.79 -2.38 17.83
CA LYS A 31 -1.67 -3.32 17.88
C LYS A 31 -0.93 -3.25 16.56
N ASN A 32 -1.57 -3.70 15.49
CA ASN A 32 -0.99 -3.67 14.15
C ASN A 32 -1.88 -2.89 13.20
N VAL A 33 -1.26 -2.08 12.35
CA VAL A 33 -1.90 -1.62 11.11
C VAL A 33 -1.27 -2.38 9.96
N VAL A 34 -2.09 -3.13 9.21
CA VAL A 34 -1.67 -4.02 8.13
C VAL A 34 -2.11 -3.44 6.79
N PHE A 35 -1.17 -3.28 5.87
CA PHE A 35 -1.39 -2.82 4.50
C PHE A 35 -1.09 -3.96 3.54
N TYR A 36 -2.12 -4.39 2.79
CA TYR A 36 -1.93 -5.32 1.68
C TYR A 36 -2.91 -5.05 0.54
N ASN A 37 -2.61 -5.51 -0.66
CA ASN A 37 -3.41 -5.33 -1.85
C ASN A 37 -3.87 -3.87 -2.10
N ASN A 38 -3.04 -2.88 -1.78
CA ASN A 38 -3.31 -1.48 -2.11
C ASN A 38 -2.48 -1.06 -3.32
N LEU A 39 -2.96 -0.03 -4.03
CA LEU A 39 -2.26 0.61 -5.12
C LEU A 39 -1.89 2.04 -4.68
N PHE A 40 -0.61 2.27 -4.42
CA PHE A 40 -0.06 3.58 -4.10
C PHE A 40 0.48 4.25 -5.36
N HIS A 41 -0.13 5.36 -5.76
CA HIS A 41 0.40 6.32 -6.72
C HIS A 41 1.25 7.33 -5.94
N ILE A 42 2.55 7.09 -5.91
CA ILE A 42 3.51 7.96 -5.22
C ILE A 42 3.94 9.04 -6.21
N ALA A 43 3.83 10.30 -5.80
CA ALA A 43 4.45 11.42 -6.51
C ALA A 43 5.98 11.41 -6.28
N ASP A 44 6.69 12.46 -6.68
CA ASP A 44 8.13 12.59 -6.35
C ASP A 44 8.38 12.75 -4.84
N ASP A 45 7.37 13.21 -4.09
CA ASP A 45 7.43 13.32 -2.63
C ASP A 45 7.17 11.96 -1.95
N PRO A 46 7.94 11.60 -0.90
CA PRO A 46 7.75 10.36 -0.18
C PRO A 46 6.41 10.30 0.58
N LEU A 47 5.78 9.13 0.61
CA LEU A 47 4.60 8.86 1.43
C LEU A 47 4.97 8.91 2.92
N TYR A 48 4.31 9.78 3.68
CA TYR A 48 4.42 9.81 5.14
C TYR A 48 3.17 9.25 5.81
N ILE A 49 3.33 8.54 6.92
CA ILE A 49 2.22 8.02 7.73
C ILE A 49 2.11 8.87 8.99
N GLY A 50 1.05 9.69 9.05
CA GLY A 50 0.64 10.39 10.26
C GLY A 50 -0.36 9.54 11.06
N SER A 51 -0.30 9.57 12.38
CA SER A 51 -1.26 8.84 13.23
C SER A 51 -1.76 9.72 14.36
N ALA A 52 -3.08 9.75 14.57
CA ALA A 52 -3.72 10.35 15.74
C ALA A 52 -3.86 9.37 16.92
N VAL A 53 -3.40 8.12 16.76
CA VAL A 53 -3.51 7.03 17.71
C VAL A 53 -2.15 6.38 17.99
N ASN A 54 -2.02 5.64 19.10
CA ASN A 54 -0.82 4.87 19.37
C ASN A 54 -0.81 3.58 18.54
N ILE A 55 0.14 3.45 17.61
CA ILE A 55 0.33 2.26 16.77
C ILE A 55 1.58 1.54 17.26
N LYS A 56 1.48 0.24 17.58
CA LYS A 56 2.66 -0.54 17.97
C LYS A 56 3.48 -1.01 16.78
N ALA A 57 2.83 -1.36 15.66
CA ALA A 57 3.51 -1.78 14.44
C ALA A 57 2.75 -1.37 13.17
N LEU A 58 3.52 -0.97 12.16
CA LEU A 58 3.08 -0.82 10.77
C LEU A 58 3.59 -2.01 9.98
N LEU A 59 2.70 -2.67 9.26
CA LEU A 59 2.94 -3.93 8.60
C LEU A 59 2.53 -3.82 7.12
N PHE A 60 3.51 -3.64 6.23
CA PHE A 60 3.31 -3.77 4.77
C PHE A 60 3.65 -5.21 4.38
N ILE A 61 2.74 -6.10 4.75
CA ILE A 61 2.97 -7.54 4.69
C ILE A 61 1.64 -8.28 4.44
N VAL A 62 1.86 -9.39 3.76
CA VAL A 62 1.00 -10.40 3.18
C VAL A 62 0.30 -11.36 4.15
N THR A 63 -0.85 -11.85 3.69
CA THR A 63 -1.22 -13.28 3.68
C THR A 63 -1.23 -13.77 2.22
N MET A 64 -0.40 -14.76 1.84
CA MET A 64 -0.35 -15.27 0.47
C MET A 64 -1.53 -16.21 0.27
N SER A 65 -2.56 -15.74 -0.39
CA SER A 65 -3.70 -16.57 -0.77
C SER A 65 -3.91 -16.51 -2.27
N LEU A 66 -4.39 -17.62 -2.83
CA LEU A 66 -4.77 -17.69 -4.24
C LEU A 66 -6.07 -16.92 -4.46
N ASP A 67 -5.95 -15.63 -4.75
CA ASP A 67 -7.05 -14.69 -5.01
C ASP A 67 -6.49 -13.51 -5.82
N PRO A 68 -7.20 -12.96 -6.83
CA PRO A 68 -6.66 -11.90 -7.66
C PRO A 68 -6.29 -10.63 -6.87
N ASN A 69 -5.15 -10.04 -7.20
CA ASN A 69 -4.70 -8.79 -6.60
C ASN A 69 -4.98 -7.56 -7.50
N ILE A 70 -4.86 -6.37 -6.91
CA ILE A 70 -5.13 -5.08 -7.56
C ILE A 70 -4.19 -4.77 -8.73
N ALA A 71 -3.03 -5.43 -8.80
CA ALA A 71 -2.05 -5.34 -9.89
C ALA A 71 -2.31 -6.35 -11.02
N GLY A 72 -3.38 -7.15 -10.93
CA GLY A 72 -3.78 -8.12 -11.95
C GLY A 72 -3.11 -9.50 -11.85
N GLY A 73 -2.37 -9.76 -10.77
CA GLY A 73 -1.81 -11.09 -10.46
C GLY A 73 -2.83 -12.01 -9.78
N LEU A 74 -2.49 -13.30 -9.64
CA LEU A 74 -3.35 -14.34 -9.06
C LEU A 74 -3.17 -14.54 -7.55
N MET A 75 -2.21 -13.85 -6.93
CA MET A 75 -1.87 -14.00 -5.53
C MET A 75 -2.13 -12.71 -4.77
N LEU A 76 -2.96 -12.80 -3.73
CA LEU A 76 -3.28 -11.68 -2.86
C LEU A 76 -2.13 -11.44 -1.88
N GLY A 77 -1.81 -10.17 -1.67
CA GLY A 77 -0.65 -9.80 -0.87
C GLY A 77 -0.14 -8.42 -1.19
N GLY A 78 0.97 -8.05 -0.56
CA GLY A 78 1.84 -6.95 -0.98
C GLY A 78 1.17 -5.60 -1.10
N ASN A 79 1.85 -4.62 -1.67
CA ASN A 79 1.21 -3.43 -2.21
C ASN A 79 1.86 -3.08 -3.55
N TYR A 80 1.12 -2.39 -4.39
CA TYR A 80 1.61 -1.91 -5.68
C TYR A 80 2.06 -0.45 -5.54
N TRP A 81 3.31 -0.17 -5.90
CA TRP A 81 3.97 1.13 -5.73
C TRP A 81 4.30 1.71 -7.09
N SER A 82 3.53 2.72 -7.50
CA SER A 82 3.52 3.27 -8.86
C SER A 82 3.86 4.74 -8.90
N LYS A 83 4.28 5.19 -10.09
CA LYS A 83 4.47 6.60 -10.44
C LYS A 83 3.75 6.91 -11.75
N SER A 84 3.30 8.15 -11.89
CA SER A 84 2.58 8.60 -13.10
C SER A 84 3.43 8.57 -14.36
N ASP A 85 4.75 8.65 -14.24
CA ASP A 85 5.70 8.57 -15.35
C ASP A 85 6.06 7.13 -15.76
N GLY A 86 5.49 6.12 -15.08
CA GLY A 86 5.75 4.71 -15.35
C GLY A 86 6.99 4.14 -14.67
N THR A 87 7.70 4.92 -13.85
CA THR A 87 8.96 4.51 -13.19
C THR A 87 8.78 4.03 -11.75
N GLY A 88 7.55 3.79 -11.31
CA GLY A 88 7.27 3.30 -9.97
C GLY A 88 7.85 1.91 -9.73
N PHE A 89 8.18 1.62 -8.47
CA PHE A 89 8.87 0.39 -8.10
C PHE A 89 8.18 -0.86 -8.66
N SER A 90 6.87 -1.00 -8.45
CA SER A 90 6.07 -2.14 -8.93
C SER A 90 5.92 -2.18 -10.45
N GLN A 91 6.08 -1.04 -11.13
CA GLN A 91 6.02 -0.95 -12.59
C GLN A 91 7.31 -1.47 -13.24
N THR A 92 8.45 -1.37 -12.55
CA THR A 92 9.77 -1.68 -13.11
C THR A 92 10.49 -2.83 -12.43
N CYS A 93 9.99 -3.33 -11.30
CA CYS A 93 10.65 -4.39 -10.56
C CYS A 93 10.72 -5.71 -11.35
N LYS A 94 11.69 -6.53 -10.97
CA LYS A 94 11.85 -7.88 -11.52
C LYS A 94 10.98 -8.86 -10.74
N ASP A 95 10.38 -9.81 -11.46
CA ASP A 95 9.70 -10.98 -10.91
C ASP A 95 10.29 -12.21 -11.63
N SER A 96 11.39 -12.75 -11.08
CA SER A 96 12.17 -13.81 -11.74
C SER A 96 11.49 -15.17 -11.67
N ASN A 97 10.71 -15.42 -10.62
CA ASN A 97 10.03 -16.68 -10.37
C ASN A 97 8.57 -16.68 -10.89
N SER A 98 8.09 -15.55 -11.40
CA SER A 98 6.75 -15.34 -11.95
C SER A 98 5.62 -15.59 -10.93
N ASP A 99 5.88 -15.33 -9.65
CA ASP A 99 4.90 -15.52 -8.57
C ASP A 99 3.93 -14.33 -8.40
N GLY A 100 4.19 -13.22 -9.10
CA GLY A 100 3.35 -12.02 -9.02
C GLY A 100 3.82 -11.00 -8.00
N PHE A 101 5.00 -11.19 -7.41
CA PHE A 101 5.66 -10.25 -6.52
C PHE A 101 7.01 -9.81 -7.07
N CYS A 102 7.47 -8.64 -6.65
CA CYS A 102 8.82 -8.18 -6.93
C CYS A 102 9.83 -9.05 -6.14
N ASP A 103 10.94 -9.42 -6.77
CA ASP A 103 12.03 -10.16 -6.12
C ASP A 103 12.66 -9.36 -4.96
N GLU A 104 12.67 -8.02 -5.09
CA GLU A 104 13.23 -7.09 -4.11
C GLU A 104 12.13 -6.39 -3.30
N ALA A 105 12.43 -6.14 -2.02
CA ALA A 105 11.56 -5.40 -1.12
C ALA A 105 11.53 -3.90 -1.47
N TYR A 106 10.37 -3.28 -1.33
CA TYR A 106 10.24 -1.83 -1.45
C TYR A 106 10.59 -1.17 -0.10
N ALA A 107 11.53 -0.23 -0.13
CA ALA A 107 11.90 0.60 1.01
C ALA A 107 11.63 2.07 0.68
N GLY A 108 10.52 2.60 1.20
CA GLY A 108 10.11 3.99 0.98
C GLY A 108 10.63 4.91 2.08
N ALA A 109 9.75 5.76 2.61
CA ALA A 109 10.03 6.57 3.79
C ALA A 109 10.26 5.71 5.04
N PRO A 110 10.87 6.25 6.11
CA PRO A 110 11.04 5.53 7.38
C PRO A 110 9.72 4.92 7.89
N GLY A 111 9.74 3.62 8.18
CA GLY A 111 8.56 2.88 8.62
C GLY A 111 7.72 2.26 7.50
N ILE A 112 8.05 2.52 6.23
CA ILE A 112 7.44 1.89 5.06
C ILE A 112 8.44 0.90 4.46
N HIS A 113 8.22 -0.38 4.77
CA HIS A 113 9.00 -1.47 4.22
C HIS A 113 8.07 -2.62 3.81
N ASP A 114 7.90 -2.80 2.50
CA ASP A 114 7.06 -3.83 1.91
C ASP A 114 7.94 -4.97 1.39
N HIS A 115 7.87 -6.12 2.06
CA HIS A 115 8.71 -7.27 1.76
C HIS A 115 8.25 -8.05 0.53
N PHE A 116 7.00 -7.86 0.09
CA PHE A 116 6.45 -8.57 -1.05
C PHE A 116 5.67 -7.59 -1.94
N PRO A 117 6.32 -6.58 -2.54
CA PRO A 117 5.63 -5.64 -3.41
C PRO A 117 4.98 -6.37 -4.59
N LEU A 118 3.82 -5.92 -5.03
CA LEU A 118 3.16 -6.51 -6.20
C LEU A 118 3.91 -6.11 -7.47
N VAL A 119 4.09 -7.05 -8.41
CA VAL A 119 4.59 -6.73 -9.76
C VAL A 119 3.43 -6.32 -10.66
N ASP A 120 3.70 -5.47 -11.65
CA ASP A 120 2.73 -5.17 -12.68
C ASP A 120 2.43 -6.40 -13.57
N LYS A 121 1.27 -7.01 -13.38
CA LYS A 121 0.70 -8.03 -14.27
C LYS A 121 -0.44 -7.47 -15.11
N SER A 122 -0.71 -6.18 -14.98
CA SER A 122 -1.85 -5.56 -15.62
C SER A 122 -1.52 -5.30 -17.09
N LYS A 123 -2.33 -5.84 -18.01
CA LYS A 123 -2.31 -5.40 -19.42
C LYS A 123 -3.01 -4.04 -19.57
N ARG A 124 -2.80 -3.11 -18.65
CA ARG A 124 -3.48 -1.81 -18.66
C ARG A 124 -2.68 -0.85 -19.51
N ASN A 125 -3.32 -0.26 -20.51
CA ASN A 125 -2.82 0.99 -21.09
C ASN A 125 -2.84 2.02 -19.97
N SER A 126 -1.70 2.67 -19.74
CA SER A 126 -1.47 3.69 -18.72
C SER A 126 -2.55 4.77 -18.78
N GLY A 127 -3.52 4.70 -17.85
CA GLY A 127 -4.56 5.69 -17.66
C GLY A 127 -4.01 6.87 -16.86
N ALA A 128 -4.19 8.07 -17.39
CA ALA A 128 -3.74 9.33 -16.82
C ALA A 128 -4.30 9.58 -15.40
N GLY A 129 -3.51 10.29 -14.61
CA GLY A 129 -3.69 10.51 -13.17
C GLY A 129 -5.10 10.91 -12.76
N VAL A 130 -5.59 10.19 -11.74
CA VAL A 130 -6.79 10.55 -10.98
C VAL A 130 -6.33 11.32 -9.75
N GLY A 131 -7.03 12.41 -9.41
CA GLY A 131 -6.65 13.26 -8.27
C GLY A 131 -6.69 12.55 -6.91
N CYS A 132 -5.97 13.11 -5.93
CA CYS A 132 -5.87 12.66 -4.54
C CYS A 132 -7.22 12.20 -3.94
N ASN A 133 -7.41 10.89 -3.76
CA ASN A 133 -8.45 10.38 -2.87
C ASN A 133 -7.89 10.32 -1.45
N ARG A 134 -8.36 11.22 -0.56
CA ARG A 134 -7.81 11.43 0.79
C ARG A 134 -8.31 10.40 1.81
N ASP A 135 -9.32 9.62 1.45
CA ASP A 135 -9.99 8.71 2.37
C ASP A 135 -9.67 7.26 2.02
N LEU A 136 -8.74 6.66 2.77
CA LEU A 136 -8.62 5.21 2.81
C LEU A 136 -9.91 4.63 3.41
N LYS A 137 -10.54 3.67 2.73
CA LYS A 137 -11.62 2.91 3.34
C LYS A 137 -11.01 1.97 4.37
N LEU A 138 -11.08 2.36 5.64
CA LEU A 138 -10.84 1.44 6.76
C LEU A 138 -11.92 0.35 6.70
N GLN A 139 -11.51 -0.91 6.50
CA GLN A 139 -12.41 -2.06 6.56
C GLN A 139 -12.12 -2.79 7.87
N MET A 140 -13.11 -2.79 8.77
CA MET A 140 -13.03 -3.42 10.09
C MET A 140 -13.43 -4.89 10.05
#